data_AF-A0A8B8AM53-F1
#
_entry.id   AF-A0A8B8AM53-F1
#
_cell.length_a   1.000
_cell.length_b   1.000
_cell.length_c   1.000
_cell.angle_alpha   90.00
_cell.angle_beta   90.00
_cell.angle_gamma   90.00
#
_symmetry.space_group_name_H-M   'P 1'
#
loop_
_entity.id
_entity.type
_entity.pdbx_description
1 polymer ?
#
loop_
_entity_poly.entity_id
_entity_poly.type
_entity_poly.pdbx_seq_one_letter_code
_entity_poly.pdbx_strand_id
1 'polypeptide(L)'
;MKTRSFSSLFAIFPFVIVLALGGHHHHRTTTTPQPTTPASTPRPTPESFEYAYTFFYYDSPSHYMCCAHVTRLRRVCLCYHVPYEEQSSMQADDKVLEIEERIYSLYAAGHFTSMSDLEFYSKPNYDMCTGHGKQMNTTLLRVY
;
A
#
# COMPACT_ATOMS: atom_id res chain seq x y z
N MET A 1 12.87 37.84 -44.00
CA MET A 1 11.56 37.75 -44.67
C MET A 1 10.75 36.62 -44.02
N LYS A 2 9.49 36.91 -43.63
CA LYS A 2 8.42 36.05 -43.05
C LYS A 2 8.75 35.39 -41.70
N THR A 3 8.27 35.78 -40.50
CA THR A 3 6.94 36.16 -39.93
C THR A 3 5.82 35.12 -40.07
N ARG A 4 5.42 34.56 -38.92
CA ARG A 4 4.05 34.45 -38.35
C ARG A 4 4.14 33.60 -37.07
N SER A 5 4.00 34.16 -35.87
CA SER A 5 2.79 34.76 -35.23
C SER A 5 1.72 33.71 -34.94
N PHE A 6 1.57 33.36 -33.66
CA PHE A 6 0.27 33.01 -33.07
C PHE A 6 0.15 33.70 -31.71
N SER A 7 -0.87 34.56 -31.64
CA SER A 7 -1.19 35.45 -30.54
C SER A 7 -1.71 34.69 -29.32
N SER A 8 -1.19 35.12 -28.18
CA SER A 8 -1.81 35.04 -26.86
C SER A 8 -3.16 35.76 -26.84
N LEU A 9 -4.16 35.20 -26.19
CA LEU A 9 -5.27 35.95 -25.60
C LEU A 9 -5.65 35.32 -24.25
N PHE A 10 -5.14 35.95 -23.20
CA PHE A 10 -5.62 35.87 -21.83
C PHE A 10 -7.11 36.28 -21.79
N ALA A 11 -7.98 35.42 -21.24
CA ALA A 11 -9.33 35.82 -20.86
C ALA A 11 -9.34 36.12 -19.36
N ILE A 12 -9.35 37.42 -19.06
CA ILE A 12 -9.40 38.01 -17.72
C ILE A 12 -10.87 37.99 -17.23
N PHE A 13 -11.05 37.54 -15.99
CA PHE A 13 -12.29 37.65 -15.21
C PHE A 13 -12.77 39.11 -15.10
N PRO A 14 -14.09 39.32 -15.05
CA PRO A 14 -14.63 40.34 -14.16
C PRO A 14 -15.54 39.71 -13.10
N PHE A 15 -15.13 39.93 -11.85
CA PHE A 15 -15.99 39.94 -10.67
C PHE A 15 -17.17 40.90 -10.91
N VAL A 16 -18.39 40.42 -10.74
CA VAL A 16 -19.55 41.30 -10.52
C VAL A 16 -20.06 41.04 -9.11
N ILE A 17 -19.81 42.01 -8.23
CA ILE A 17 -20.35 42.09 -6.88
C ILE A 17 -21.75 42.70 -7.02
N VAL A 18 -22.78 41.99 -6.57
CA VAL A 18 -24.11 42.57 -6.34
C VAL A 18 -24.40 42.50 -4.84
N LEU A 19 -24.29 43.65 -4.19
CA LEU A 19 -24.82 43.91 -2.84
C LEU A 19 -26.29 44.31 -2.99
N ALA A 20 -27.20 43.50 -2.45
CA ALA A 20 -28.57 43.89 -2.18
C ALA A 20 -28.85 43.67 -0.69
N LEU A 21 -28.75 44.75 0.09
CA LEU A 21 -29.40 44.84 1.40
C LEU A 21 -30.86 45.22 1.18
N GLY A 22 -31.78 44.46 1.77
CA GLY A 22 -33.20 44.79 1.79
C GLY A 22 -33.98 43.72 2.54
N GLY A 23 -34.05 43.88 3.87
CA GLY A 23 -34.69 42.93 4.77
C GLY A 23 -36.20 42.84 4.57
N HIS A 24 -36.73 41.63 4.77
CA HIS A 24 -38.09 41.39 5.20
C HIS A 24 -38.08 40.34 6.30
N HIS A 25 -38.64 40.72 7.45
CA HIS A 25 -38.91 39.88 8.59
C HIS A 25 -39.78 38.70 8.17
N HIS A 26 -39.25 37.48 8.20
CA HIS A 26 -40.07 36.28 8.27
C HIS A 26 -39.51 35.31 9.31
N HIS A 27 -40.34 35.10 10.32
CA HIS A 27 -40.39 33.99 11.27
C HIS A 27 -39.22 32.99 11.22
N ARG A 28 -38.38 33.08 12.25
CA ARG A 28 -37.36 32.10 12.62
C ARG A 28 -38.05 30.81 13.07
N THR A 29 -38.22 29.86 12.17
CA THR A 29 -38.44 28.46 12.51
C THR A 29 -37.09 27.77 12.45
N THR A 30 -36.43 27.60 13.59
CA THR A 30 -35.15 26.92 13.69
C THR A 30 -35.38 25.41 13.51
N THR A 31 -35.43 24.93 12.28
CA THR A 31 -35.19 23.52 11.98
C THR A 31 -33.68 23.32 11.94
N THR A 32 -33.12 22.85 13.06
CA THR A 32 -31.72 22.42 13.14
C THR A 32 -31.48 21.38 12.05
N PRO A 33 -30.54 21.59 11.11
CA PRO A 33 -30.11 20.51 10.24
C PRO A 33 -29.41 19.47 11.11
N GLN A 34 -30.01 18.27 11.18
CA GLN A 34 -29.39 17.11 11.80
C GLN A 34 -28.01 16.90 11.16
N PRO A 35 -26.94 16.78 11.94
CA PRO A 35 -25.63 16.44 11.39
C PRO A 35 -25.75 15.08 10.70
N THR A 36 -25.77 15.06 9.37
CA THR A 36 -25.53 13.83 8.62
C THR A 36 -24.06 13.51 8.76
N THR A 37 -23.73 12.73 9.81
CA THR A 37 -22.44 12.07 9.92
C THR A 37 -22.21 11.33 8.60
N PRO A 38 -21.13 11.61 7.84
CA PRO A 38 -20.81 10.78 6.69
C PRO A 38 -20.68 9.35 7.20
N ALA A 39 -21.48 8.43 6.65
CA ALA A 39 -21.39 7.02 6.97
C ALA A 39 -19.97 6.57 6.63
N SER A 40 -19.12 6.45 7.66
CA SER A 40 -17.81 5.85 7.50
C SER A 40 -18.06 4.36 7.35
N THR A 41 -18.09 3.87 6.12
CA THR A 41 -18.01 2.42 5.89
C THR A 41 -16.76 1.94 6.63
N PRO A 42 -16.86 0.99 7.58
CA PRO A 42 -15.69 0.44 8.23
C PRO A 42 -14.75 -0.06 7.14
N ARG A 43 -13.49 0.38 7.17
CA ARG A 43 -12.46 -0.23 6.31
C ARG A 43 -12.53 -1.74 6.57
N PRO A 44 -12.68 -2.59 5.54
CA PRO A 44 -12.74 -4.02 5.76
C PRO A 44 -11.53 -4.43 6.57
N THR A 45 -11.76 -5.06 7.72
CA THR A 45 -10.70 -5.63 8.54
C THR A 45 -9.92 -6.56 7.62
N PRO A 46 -8.60 -6.40 7.44
CA PRO A 46 -7.83 -7.38 6.70
C PRO A 46 -8.02 -8.71 7.42
N GLU A 47 -8.78 -9.63 6.83
CA GLU A 47 -8.86 -10.97 7.37
C GLU A 47 -7.47 -11.57 7.28
N SER A 48 -7.00 -12.09 8.41
CA SER A 48 -5.66 -12.67 8.53
C SER A 48 -5.41 -13.84 7.58
N PHE A 49 -6.46 -14.36 6.93
CA PHE A 49 -6.46 -15.60 6.16
C PHE A 49 -7.03 -15.50 4.72
N GLU A 50 -7.33 -14.31 4.20
CA GLU A 50 -7.68 -14.18 2.77
C GLU A 50 -6.42 -14.27 1.91
N TYR A 51 -5.99 -15.50 1.59
CA TYR A 51 -4.87 -15.77 0.70
C TYR A 51 -5.39 -16.10 -0.69
N ALA A 52 -5.38 -15.12 -1.60
CA ALA A 52 -5.74 -15.37 -2.99
C ALA A 52 -4.62 -16.14 -3.73
N TYR A 53 -3.37 -15.88 -3.37
CA TYR A 53 -2.18 -16.53 -3.93
C TYR A 53 -0.94 -16.24 -3.06
N THR A 54 -0.03 -17.22 -2.90
CA THR A 54 1.25 -17.09 -2.17
C THR A 54 2.43 -17.60 -3.02
N PHE A 55 3.43 -16.75 -3.26
CA PHE A 55 4.70 -17.15 -3.90
C PHE A 55 5.83 -17.00 -2.89
N PHE A 56 6.57 -18.08 -2.63
CA PHE A 56 7.80 -18.05 -1.85
C PHE A 56 9.03 -18.06 -2.75
N TYR A 57 10.07 -17.35 -2.33
CA TYR A 57 11.38 -17.39 -2.96
C TYR A 57 12.48 -17.22 -1.91
N TYR A 58 13.46 -18.11 -1.95
CA TYR A 58 14.67 -18.00 -1.16
C TYR A 58 15.82 -17.51 -2.03
N ASP A 59 16.33 -16.31 -1.71
CA ASP A 59 17.51 -15.74 -2.35
C ASP A 59 18.77 -16.23 -1.62
N SER A 60 19.34 -17.33 -2.10
CA SER A 60 20.49 -17.99 -1.45
C SER A 60 21.69 -17.06 -1.20
N PRO A 61 22.10 -16.16 -2.12
CA PRO A 61 23.18 -15.19 -1.86
C PRO A 61 22.94 -14.18 -0.72
N SER A 62 21.71 -13.72 -0.53
CA SER A 62 21.38 -12.70 0.48
C SER A 62 20.65 -13.27 1.70
N HIS A 63 20.34 -14.56 1.66
CA HIS A 63 19.65 -15.34 2.69
C HIS A 63 18.28 -14.79 3.08
N TYR A 64 17.59 -14.10 2.16
CA TYR A 64 16.21 -13.68 2.34
C TYR A 64 15.24 -14.71 1.78
N MET A 65 14.37 -15.24 2.64
CA MET A 65 13.17 -15.97 2.24
C MET A 65 11.99 -15.01 2.27
N CYS A 66 11.40 -14.69 1.11
CA CYS A 66 10.25 -13.82 1.04
C CYS A 66 9.01 -14.50 0.47
N CYS A 67 7.85 -14.03 0.91
CA CYS A 67 6.53 -14.40 0.42
C CYS A 67 5.77 -13.19 -0.08
N ALA A 68 5.35 -13.20 -1.33
CA ALA A 68 4.35 -12.23 -1.80
C ALA A 68 2.94 -12.76 -1.50
N HIS A 69 2.24 -12.09 -0.59
CA HIS A 69 0.85 -12.41 -0.25
C HIS A 69 -0.12 -11.34 -0.76
N VAL A 70 -1.13 -11.78 -1.51
CA VAL A 70 -2.18 -10.91 -2.05
C VAL A 70 -3.47 -11.17 -1.29
N THR A 71 -3.95 -10.12 -0.64
CA THR A 71 -5.30 -10.05 -0.06
C THR A 71 -6.23 -9.32 -1.01
N ARG A 72 -7.54 -9.36 -0.76
CA ARG A 72 -8.52 -8.57 -1.51
C ARG A 72 -8.22 -7.05 -1.50
N LEU A 73 -7.53 -6.55 -0.48
CA LEU A 73 -7.33 -5.11 -0.26
C LEU A 73 -5.94 -4.61 -0.65
N ARG A 74 -4.92 -5.46 -0.54
CA ARG A 74 -3.52 -5.09 -0.74
C ARG A 74 -2.63 -6.29 -1.02
N ARG A 75 -1.52 -6.02 -1.71
CA ARG A 75 -0.37 -6.91 -1.78
C ARG A 75 0.61 -6.53 -0.69
N VAL A 76 1.08 -7.51 0.04
CA VAL A 76 2.09 -7.35 1.08
C VAL A 76 3.15 -8.41 0.80
N CYS A 77 4.41 -8.12 1.10
CA CYS A 77 5.50 -9.07 1.00
C CYS A 77 6.13 -9.24 2.38
N LEU A 78 6.24 -10.48 2.85
CA LEU A 78 6.87 -10.83 4.11
C LEU A 78 8.26 -11.38 3.80
N CYS A 79 9.29 -10.82 4.40
CA CYS A 79 10.67 -11.25 4.18
C CYS A 79 11.31 -11.63 5.52
N TYR A 80 11.84 -12.84 5.59
CA TYR A 80 12.62 -13.34 6.71
C TYR A 80 14.08 -13.47 6.29
N HIS A 81 14.98 -12.91 7.08
CA HIS A 81 16.40 -13.09 6.88
C HIS A 81 16.82 -14.35 7.65
N VAL A 82 17.14 -15.41 6.91
CA VAL A 82 17.46 -16.74 7.47
C VAL A 82 18.73 -16.63 8.33
N PRO A 83 18.65 -17.01 9.63
CA PRO A 83 19.81 -17.01 10.52
C PRO A 83 20.94 -17.88 9.98
N TYR A 84 22.18 -17.49 10.25
CA TYR A 84 23.38 -18.14 9.74
C TYR A 84 23.40 -19.65 9.99
N GLU A 85 22.92 -20.06 11.16
CA GLU A 85 22.85 -21.45 11.61
C GLU A 85 21.91 -22.32 10.77
N GLU A 86 20.91 -21.70 10.12
CA GLU A 86 19.88 -22.39 9.34
C GLU A 86 20.15 -22.35 7.82
N GLN A 87 21.04 -21.47 7.35
CA GLN A 87 21.29 -21.24 5.92
C GLN A 87 21.75 -22.48 5.17
N SER A 88 22.60 -23.32 5.79
CA SER A 88 23.07 -24.56 5.16
C SER A 88 21.96 -25.60 4.98
N SER A 89 20.92 -25.55 5.82
CA SER A 89 19.78 -26.46 5.74
C SER A 89 18.70 -26.03 4.75
N MET A 90 18.81 -24.84 4.13
CA MET A 90 17.84 -24.33 3.16
C MET A 90 17.76 -25.12 1.85
N GLN A 91 18.63 -26.11 1.65
CA GLN A 91 18.54 -27.06 0.53
C GLN A 91 17.56 -28.20 0.80
N ALA A 92 17.13 -28.39 2.05
CA ALA A 92 16.17 -29.42 2.43
C ALA A 92 14.75 -28.84 2.38
N ASP A 93 13.85 -29.51 1.65
CA ASP A 93 12.46 -29.07 1.49
C ASP A 93 11.75 -28.91 2.84
N ASP A 94 11.98 -29.82 3.79
CA ASP A 94 11.41 -29.75 5.15
C ASP A 94 11.80 -28.46 5.88
N LYS A 95 13.05 -27.98 5.68
CA LYS A 95 13.51 -26.73 6.29
C LYS A 95 12.87 -25.52 5.62
N VAL A 96 12.69 -25.56 4.30
CA VAL A 96 11.99 -24.50 3.57
C VAL A 96 10.57 -24.36 4.11
N LEU A 97 9.82 -25.47 4.20
CA LEU A 97 8.46 -25.50 4.75
C LEU A 97 8.40 -24.98 6.18
N GLU A 98 9.33 -25.39 7.04
CA GLU A 98 9.42 -24.89 8.42
C GLU A 98 9.55 -23.35 8.47
N ILE A 99 10.37 -22.77 7.60
CA ILE A 99 10.54 -21.31 7.53
C ILE A 99 9.31 -20.63 6.93
N GLU A 100 8.65 -21.22 5.94
CA GLU A 100 7.39 -20.70 5.40
C GLU A 100 6.31 -20.57 6.49
N GLU A 101 6.13 -21.62 7.29
CA GLU A 101 5.21 -21.61 8.44
C GLU A 101 5.63 -20.57 9.49
N ARG A 102 6.94 -20.48 9.78
CA ARG A 102 7.49 -19.52 10.73
C ARG A 102 7.22 -18.08 10.31
N ILE A 103 7.38 -17.76 9.02
CA ILE A 103 7.11 -16.41 8.47
C ILE A 103 5.68 -15.98 8.80
N TYR A 104 4.70 -16.84 8.55
CA TYR A 104 3.30 -16.52 8.85
C TYR A 104 3.03 -16.43 10.34
N SER A 105 3.61 -17.31 11.14
CA SER A 105 3.46 -17.30 12.60
C SER A 105 3.99 -16.00 13.21
N LEU A 106 5.18 -15.55 12.80
CA LEU A 106 5.77 -14.28 13.21
C LEU A 106 4.92 -13.09 12.77
N TYR A 107 4.42 -13.11 11.53
CA TYR A 107 3.55 -12.05 11.04
C TYR A 107 2.24 -11.96 11.85
N ALA A 108 1.59 -13.09 12.11
CA ALA A 108 0.36 -13.16 12.89
C ALA A 108 0.56 -12.73 14.35
N ALA A 109 1.72 -13.04 14.92
CA ALA A 109 2.12 -12.60 16.26
C ALA A 109 2.52 -11.11 16.33
N GLY A 110 2.59 -10.41 15.19
CA GLY A 110 2.92 -8.99 15.13
C GLY A 110 4.42 -8.69 15.11
N HIS A 111 5.26 -9.70 14.87
CA HIS A 111 6.71 -9.54 14.81
C HIS A 111 7.16 -9.18 13.39
N PHE A 112 6.94 -7.91 13.04
CA PHE A 112 7.37 -7.37 11.75
C PHE A 112 7.69 -5.88 11.82
N THR A 113 8.45 -5.42 10.84
CA THR A 113 8.75 -4.00 10.61
C THR A 113 8.68 -3.70 9.12
N SER A 114 8.37 -2.46 8.75
CA SER A 114 8.50 -2.01 7.36
C SER A 114 9.95 -2.09 6.90
N MET A 115 10.16 -2.46 5.63
CA MET A 115 11.48 -2.41 4.97
C MET A 115 11.37 -1.68 3.64
N SER A 116 12.36 -0.85 3.30
CA SER A 116 12.40 -0.08 2.05
C SER A 116 13.58 -0.43 1.16
N ASP A 117 14.53 -1.20 1.68
CA ASP A 117 15.83 -1.51 1.11
C ASP A 117 15.94 -2.95 0.59
N LEU A 118 14.80 -3.66 0.47
CA LEU A 118 14.78 -5.01 -0.09
C LEU A 118 15.40 -5.07 -1.49
N GLU A 119 15.17 -4.05 -2.33
CA GLU A 119 15.76 -3.99 -3.68
C GLU A 119 17.29 -4.02 -3.65
N PHE A 120 17.89 -3.39 -2.63
CA PHE A 120 19.33 -3.35 -2.45
C PHE A 120 19.88 -4.70 -1.95
N TYR A 121 19.21 -5.34 -0.98
CA TYR A 121 19.69 -6.59 -0.41
C TYR A 121 19.38 -7.83 -1.25
N SER A 122 18.20 -7.86 -1.86
CA SER A 122 17.68 -9.01 -2.58
C SER A 122 16.78 -8.55 -3.72
N LYS A 123 17.42 -8.11 -4.81
CA LYS A 123 16.70 -7.75 -6.04
C LYS A 123 15.74 -8.85 -6.54
N PRO A 124 16.10 -10.15 -6.54
CA PRO A 124 15.18 -11.20 -6.96
C PRO A 124 13.91 -11.25 -6.12
N ASN A 125 14.01 -11.13 -4.80
CA ASN A 125 12.85 -11.06 -3.92
C ASN A 125 12.06 -9.78 -4.15
N TYR A 126 12.71 -8.63 -4.30
CA TYR A 126 12.03 -7.38 -4.59
C TYR A 126 11.22 -7.45 -5.89
N ASP A 127 11.80 -7.99 -6.95
CA ASP A 127 11.13 -8.16 -8.24
C ASP A 127 9.94 -9.13 -8.09
N MET A 128 10.09 -10.24 -7.36
CA MET A 128 8.99 -11.17 -7.06
C MET A 128 7.86 -10.49 -6.22
N CYS A 129 8.24 -9.76 -5.17
CA CYS A 129 7.33 -9.01 -4.31
C CYS A 129 6.54 -7.98 -5.12
N THR A 130 7.18 -7.23 -6.01
CA THR A 130 6.54 -6.18 -6.81
C THR A 130 5.92 -6.69 -8.11
N GLY A 131 5.97 -8.01 -8.37
CA GLY A 131 5.47 -8.58 -9.62
C GLY A 131 6.19 -8.01 -10.85
N HIS A 132 7.51 -7.82 -10.74
CA HIS A 132 8.38 -7.17 -11.71
C HIS A 132 7.91 -5.75 -12.05
N GLY A 133 7.65 -4.94 -11.01
CA GLY A 133 7.21 -3.55 -11.15
C GLY A 133 5.72 -3.36 -11.47
N LYS A 134 4.93 -4.43 -11.58
CA LYS A 134 3.48 -4.34 -11.83
C LYS A 134 2.67 -3.97 -10.58
N GLN A 135 3.24 -4.17 -9.39
CA GLN A 135 2.59 -4.01 -8.09
C GLN A 135 3.45 -3.12 -7.17
N MET A 136 3.73 -1.88 -7.60
CA MET A 136 4.58 -0.94 -6.84
C MET A 136 3.97 -0.48 -5.51
N ASN A 137 2.67 -0.68 -5.31
CA ASN A 137 1.97 -0.42 -4.03
C ASN A 137 2.11 -1.58 -3.02
N THR A 138 2.99 -2.55 -3.29
CA THR A 138 3.25 -3.67 -2.38
C THR A 138 3.84 -3.15 -1.08
N THR A 139 3.24 -3.52 0.05
CA THR A 139 3.83 -3.24 1.37
C THR A 139 4.94 -4.26 1.63
N LEU A 140 6.18 -3.81 1.83
CA LEU A 140 7.30 -4.70 2.15
C LEU A 140 7.54 -4.72 3.65
N LEU A 141 7.54 -5.90 4.24
CA LEU A 141 7.72 -6.13 5.66
C LEU A 141 8.85 -7.13 5.89
N ARG A 142 9.72 -6.83 6.84
CA ARG A 142 10.64 -7.81 7.41
C ARG A 142 9.99 -8.44 8.64
N VAL A 143 9.91 -9.77 8.69
CA VAL A 143 9.49 -10.54 9.87
C VAL A 143 10.73 -10.99 10.66
N TYR A 144 10.63 -11.08 11.99
CA TYR A 144 11.75 -11.38 12.90
C TYR A 144 11.31 -12.07 14.17
#